data_AF-A0A1F3SHU1-F1
#
_entry.id   AF-A0A1F3SHU1-F1
#
_cell.length_a   1.000
_cell.length_b   1.000
_cell.length_c   1.000
_cell.angle_alpha   90.00
_cell.angle_beta   90.00
_cell.angle_gamma   90.00
#
_symmetry.space_group_name_H-M   'P 1'
#
loop_
_entity.id
_entity.type
_entity.pdbx_description
1 polymer ?
#
loop_
_entity_poly.entity_id
_entity_poly.type
_entity_poly.pdbx_seq_one_letter_code
_entity_poly.pdbx_strand_id
1 'polypeptide(L)'
;MIIASRYIPMSFFTKASVFCTTVALLVIAGACGGPRGGEKSEAGFVLKVSSVVSGTPLDGGVKVLCKSQDSTIADYKTTLDSSFSATLPKGSWNIYLVGFAGPVAWSGSTYCGTVYYDIAKDTETINITLTPANCALAIYQSMIYEGVGRFDEAHFDQEVFAP
;
A
#
# COMPACT_ATOMS: atom_id res chain seq x y z
N MET A 1 -34.97 3.58 -31.97
CA MET A 1 -34.28 2.66 -31.04
C MET A 1 -34.60 3.13 -29.63
N ILE A 2 -35.55 2.48 -28.97
CA ILE A 2 -36.13 2.92 -27.69
C ILE A 2 -35.53 2.02 -26.60
N ILE A 3 -34.71 2.59 -25.71
CA ILE A 3 -34.09 1.87 -24.60
C ILE A 3 -35.02 2.01 -23.39
N ALA A 4 -35.72 0.92 -23.05
CA ALA A 4 -36.63 0.83 -21.92
C ALA A 4 -35.84 0.77 -20.60
N SER A 5 -36.02 1.80 -19.78
CA SER A 5 -35.48 1.92 -18.42
C SER A 5 -36.20 0.93 -17.48
N ARG A 6 -35.47 0.03 -16.84
CA ARG A 6 -36.01 -0.92 -15.86
C ARG A 6 -35.84 -0.36 -14.44
N TYR A 7 -36.97 0.00 -13.85
CA TYR A 7 -37.14 0.32 -12.43
C TYR A 7 -36.93 -0.95 -11.58
N ILE A 8 -36.07 -0.89 -10.56
CA ILE A 8 -35.94 -1.92 -9.52
C ILE A 8 -36.68 -1.41 -8.27
N PRO A 9 -37.72 -2.12 -7.77
CA PRO A 9 -38.38 -1.76 -6.52
C PRO A 9 -37.51 -2.16 -5.31
N MET A 10 -37.23 -1.19 -4.43
CA MET A 10 -36.67 -1.46 -3.10
C MET A 10 -37.79 -1.90 -2.15
N SER A 11 -37.65 -3.13 -1.65
CA SER A 11 -38.56 -3.76 -0.71
C SER A 11 -38.39 -3.18 0.70
N PHE A 12 -39.52 -2.76 1.27
CA PHE A 12 -39.73 -2.49 2.70
C PHE A 12 -39.62 -3.78 3.52
N PHE A 13 -38.85 -3.80 4.61
CA PHE A 13 -39.06 -4.70 5.76
C PHE A 13 -38.64 -3.97 7.05
N THR A 14 -39.57 -3.40 7.81
CA THR A 14 -40.30 -3.96 8.96
C THR A 14 -39.62 -3.65 10.29
N LYS A 15 -40.23 -2.71 11.03
CA LYS A 15 -39.98 -2.41 12.43
C LYS A 15 -40.31 -3.63 13.30
N ALA A 16 -39.41 -4.00 14.20
CA ALA A 16 -39.74 -4.80 15.38
C ALA A 16 -39.37 -4.00 16.62
N SER A 17 -40.39 -3.40 17.24
CA SER A 17 -40.38 -2.99 18.64
C SER A 17 -40.63 -4.22 19.53
N VAL A 18 -40.44 -4.00 20.83
CA VAL A 18 -40.98 -4.75 21.97
C VAL A 18 -40.10 -5.92 22.47
N PHE A 19 -39.36 -5.70 23.56
CA PHE A 19 -39.83 -6.00 24.92
C PHE A 19 -38.76 -5.59 25.95
N CYS A 20 -39.10 -4.58 26.74
CA CYS A 20 -38.37 -4.20 27.94
C CYS A 20 -38.87 -5.13 29.06
N THR A 21 -38.13 -6.21 29.32
CA THR A 21 -38.39 -7.10 30.45
C THR A 21 -37.31 -6.88 31.50
N THR A 22 -37.67 -6.08 32.48
CA THR A 22 -36.89 -5.80 33.69
C THR A 22 -36.75 -7.08 34.51
N VAL A 23 -35.59 -7.72 34.46
CA VAL A 23 -35.19 -8.76 35.43
C VAL A 23 -34.08 -8.19 36.29
N ALA A 24 -34.44 -7.93 37.54
CA ALA A 24 -33.52 -7.58 38.61
C ALA A 24 -32.80 -8.83 39.14
N LEU A 25 -31.62 -8.59 39.74
CA LEU A 25 -30.86 -9.46 40.65
C LEU A 25 -29.97 -10.55 40.01
N LEU A 26 -28.67 -10.26 39.91
CA LEU A 26 -27.66 -10.94 40.74
C LEU A 26 -26.30 -10.21 40.64
N VAL A 27 -25.76 -9.82 41.79
CA VAL A 27 -24.38 -9.36 41.95
C VAL A 27 -23.47 -10.57 41.75
N ILE A 28 -22.72 -10.58 40.65
CA ILE A 28 -21.47 -11.34 40.53
C ILE A 28 -20.38 -10.32 40.22
N ALA A 29 -19.65 -9.94 41.28
CA ALA A 29 -18.32 -9.38 41.12
C ALA A 29 -17.46 -10.46 40.46
N GLY A 30 -17.18 -10.28 39.17
CA GLY A 30 -16.45 -11.27 38.38
C GLY A 30 -16.13 -10.73 37.01
N ALA A 31 -15.01 -10.01 36.93
CA ALA A 31 -14.30 -9.64 35.72
C ALA A 31 -15.09 -8.85 34.66
N CYS A 32 -14.90 -7.52 34.68
CA CYS A 32 -14.92 -6.70 33.47
C CYS A 32 -13.81 -7.18 32.51
N GLY A 33 -13.99 -8.34 31.89
CA GLY A 33 -13.24 -8.80 30.72
C GLY A 33 -13.85 -8.15 29.48
N GLY A 34 -13.80 -6.82 29.40
CA GLY A 34 -14.14 -6.12 28.17
C GLY A 34 -13.24 -6.64 27.04
N PRO A 35 -13.73 -6.77 25.80
CA PRO A 35 -12.89 -7.13 24.67
C PRO A 35 -11.79 -6.07 24.58
N ARG A 36 -10.57 -6.45 24.97
CA ARG A 36 -9.36 -5.71 24.66
C ARG A 36 -9.27 -5.71 23.15
N GLY A 37 -9.84 -4.68 22.54
CA GLY A 37 -9.53 -4.30 21.17
C GLY A 37 -8.02 -4.15 21.13
N GLY A 38 -7.35 -5.16 20.57
CA GLY A 38 -5.91 -5.14 20.39
C GLY A 38 -5.60 -3.93 19.55
N GLU A 39 -5.10 -2.89 20.20
CA GLU A 39 -4.54 -1.72 19.57
C GLU A 39 -3.47 -2.27 18.61
N LYS A 40 -3.76 -2.21 17.31
CA LYS A 40 -2.82 -2.65 16.29
C LYS A 40 -1.63 -1.70 16.39
N SER A 41 -0.62 -2.10 17.15
CA SER A 41 0.65 -1.38 17.24
C SER A 41 1.20 -1.24 15.83
N GLU A 42 1.15 0.00 15.33
CA GLU A 42 1.77 0.36 14.06
C GLU A 42 3.28 0.28 14.26
N ALA A 43 3.95 -0.63 13.55
CA ALA A 43 5.40 -0.76 13.58
C ALA A 43 6.00 0.12 12.48
N GLY A 44 6.94 0.99 12.84
CA GLY A 44 7.61 1.90 11.90
C GLY A 44 8.95 1.34 11.44
N PHE A 45 9.01 0.62 10.32
CA PHE A 45 10.28 0.11 9.80
C PHE A 45 10.94 1.10 8.83
N VAL A 46 12.25 1.02 8.67
CA VAL A 46 13.00 1.90 7.76
C VAL A 46 13.56 1.04 6.65
N LEU A 47 12.99 1.19 5.45
CA LEU A 47 13.48 0.52 4.25
C LEU A 47 14.72 1.26 3.73
N LYS A 48 15.90 0.85 4.19
CA LYS A 48 17.14 1.33 3.58
C LYS A 48 17.33 0.65 2.23
N VAL A 49 16.97 1.35 1.16
CA VAL A 49 17.38 1.01 -0.20
C VAL A 49 18.84 1.45 -0.37
N SER A 50 19.74 0.82 0.39
CA SER A 50 21.17 1.12 0.36
C SER A 50 21.80 0.47 -0.85
N SER A 51 21.69 1.14 -2.00
CA SER A 51 22.23 0.77 -3.32
C SER A 51 21.69 -0.55 -3.88
N VAL A 52 21.28 -0.52 -5.16
CA VAL A 52 21.21 -1.75 -5.95
C VAL A 52 22.56 -2.45 -5.77
N VAL A 53 22.56 -3.78 -5.57
CA VAL A 53 23.76 -4.62 -5.36
C VAL A 53 24.85 -4.43 -6.44
N SER A 54 24.57 -3.66 -7.50
CA SER A 54 25.49 -3.28 -8.57
C SER A 54 26.00 -1.82 -8.56
N GLY A 55 25.74 -1.01 -7.53
CA GLY A 55 26.18 0.41 -7.52
C GLY A 55 25.44 1.30 -8.52
N THR A 56 24.24 0.90 -8.94
CA THR A 56 23.42 1.69 -9.87
C THR A 56 22.62 2.75 -9.10
N PRO A 57 22.79 4.04 -9.41
CA PRO A 57 22.04 5.10 -8.77
C PRO A 57 20.58 5.09 -9.27
N LEU A 58 19.63 5.16 -8.35
CA LEU A 58 18.19 5.17 -8.62
C LEU A 58 17.64 6.60 -8.62
N ASP A 59 18.34 7.49 -9.33
CA ASP A 59 18.06 8.94 -9.33
C ASP A 59 16.69 9.28 -9.93
N GLY A 60 16.14 8.37 -10.75
CA GLY A 60 14.80 8.50 -11.33
C GLY A 60 13.69 8.20 -10.31
N GLY A 61 14.02 7.76 -9.10
CA GLY A 61 13.07 7.49 -8.04
C GLY A 61 12.74 6.02 -7.83
N VAL A 62 11.93 5.76 -6.79
CA VAL A 62 11.55 4.41 -6.36
C VAL A 62 10.06 4.36 -6.01
N LYS A 63 9.43 3.29 -6.46
CA LYS A 63 8.08 2.89 -6.04
C LYS A 63 8.15 1.60 -5.23
N VAL A 64 7.47 1.59 -4.10
CA VAL A 64 7.40 0.43 -3.20
C VAL A 64 5.94 0.04 -3.02
N LEU A 65 5.61 -1.21 -3.33
CA LEU A 65 4.29 -1.80 -3.09
C LEU A 65 4.44 -2.91 -2.07
N CYS A 66 3.71 -2.80 -0.96
CA CYS A 66 3.70 -3.79 0.11
C CYS A 66 2.34 -4.49 0.12
N LYS A 67 2.34 -5.82 0.04
CA LYS A 67 1.13 -6.64 0.05
C LYS A 67 1.18 -7.66 1.19
N SER A 68 0.23 -7.56 2.13
CA SER A 68 0.08 -8.57 3.18
C SER A 68 -0.56 -9.85 2.64
N GLN A 69 -0.44 -10.95 3.37
CA GLN A 69 -1.17 -12.19 3.05
C GLN A 69 -2.70 -11.98 3.07
N ASP A 70 -3.19 -11.10 3.93
CA ASP A 70 -4.62 -10.75 4.06
C ASP A 70 -5.13 -9.81 2.96
N SER A 71 -4.34 -9.58 1.91
CA SER A 71 -4.65 -8.66 0.80
C SER A 71 -4.71 -7.18 1.18
N THR A 72 -4.18 -6.77 2.33
CA THR A 72 -3.93 -5.36 2.63
C THR A 72 -2.82 -4.86 1.70
N ILE A 73 -3.06 -3.72 1.06
CA ILE A 73 -2.11 -3.09 0.14
C ILE A 73 -1.67 -1.75 0.72
N ALA A 74 -0.37 -1.52 0.78
CA ALA A 74 0.23 -0.22 1.03
C ALA A 74 1.13 0.15 -0.15
N ASP A 75 0.83 1.26 -0.83
CA ASP A 75 1.56 1.74 -2.01
C ASP A 75 2.25 3.07 -1.67
N TYR A 76 3.55 3.12 -1.90
CA TYR A 76 4.39 4.27 -1.60
C TYR A 76 5.20 4.66 -2.84
N LYS A 77 5.29 5.96 -3.10
CA LYS A 77 6.07 6.53 -4.21
C LYS A 77 6.97 7.63 -3.66
N THR A 78 8.25 7.61 -4.02
CA THR A 78 9.18 8.69 -3.69
C THR A 78 10.21 8.89 -4.80
N THR A 79 10.56 10.14 -5.07
CA THR A 79 11.77 10.49 -5.83
C THR A 79 12.91 10.51 -4.82
N LEU A 80 13.81 9.52 -4.85
CA LEU A 80 14.85 9.35 -3.84
C LEU A 80 15.85 10.52 -3.91
N ASP A 81 15.67 11.50 -3.05
CA ASP A 81 16.70 12.47 -2.64
C ASP A 81 17.44 11.97 -1.38
N SER A 82 16.86 11.01 -0.66
CA SER A 82 17.35 10.52 0.64
C SER A 82 16.76 9.13 1.01
N SER A 83 17.11 8.60 2.19
CA SER A 83 16.60 7.31 2.68
C SER A 83 15.07 7.30 2.79
N PHE A 84 14.42 6.30 2.19
CA PHE A 84 12.97 6.10 2.29
C PHE A 84 12.59 5.39 3.60
N SER A 85 11.53 5.84 4.26
CA SER A 85 10.93 5.17 5.43
C SER A 85 9.42 5.03 5.25
N ALA A 86 8.87 3.92 5.74
CA ALA A 86 7.44 3.63 5.66
C ALA A 86 7.00 2.81 6.88
N THR A 87 5.82 3.09 7.39
CA THR A 87 5.25 2.35 8.53
C THR A 87 4.36 1.23 8.01
N LEU A 88 4.63 -0.02 8.41
CA LEU A 88 3.77 -1.18 8.12
C LEU A 88 3.47 -1.90 9.44
N PRO A 89 2.22 -2.32 9.68
CA PRO A 89 1.91 -3.08 10.87
C PRO A 89 2.65 -4.43 10.87
N LYS A 90 2.87 -4.96 12.07
CA LYS A 90 3.50 -6.27 12.27
C LYS A 90 2.77 -7.35 11.49
N GLY A 91 3.54 -8.29 10.95
CA GLY A 91 3.04 -9.42 10.16
C GLY A 91 3.84 -9.66 8.89
N SER A 92 3.32 -10.55 8.06
CA SER A 92 4.00 -11.05 6.87
C SER A 92 3.63 -10.26 5.61
N TRP A 93 4.66 -9.76 4.93
CA TRP A 93 4.55 -8.89 3.77
C TRP A 93 5.35 -9.39 2.58
N ASN A 94 4.78 -9.27 1.38
CA ASN A 94 5.52 -9.28 0.14
C ASN A 94 5.79 -7.82 -0.25
N ILE A 95 7.06 -7.43 -0.24
CA ILE A 95 7.49 -6.07 -0.57
C ILE A 95 8.04 -6.12 -1.99
N TYR A 96 7.43 -5.35 -2.89
CA TYR A 96 7.83 -5.17 -4.27
C TYR A 96 8.42 -3.78 -4.43
N LEU A 97 9.55 -3.69 -5.11
CA LEU A 97 10.24 -2.43 -5.34
C LEU A 97 10.55 -2.30 -6.83
N VAL A 98 10.24 -1.12 -7.38
CA VAL A 98 10.65 -0.67 -8.71
C VAL A 98 11.52 0.56 -8.54
N GLY A 99 12.75 0.52 -9.03
CA GLY A 99 13.65 1.66 -9.10
C GLY A 99 13.88 2.10 -10.54
N PHE A 100 14.02 3.40 -10.72
CA PHE A 100 14.29 4.06 -12.00
C PHE A 100 15.67 4.70 -11.95
N ALA A 101 16.54 4.33 -12.89
CA ALA A 101 17.87 4.90 -13.04
C ALA A 101 17.89 5.88 -14.23
N GLY A 102 18.04 7.16 -13.94
CA GLY A 102 18.08 8.23 -14.92
C GLY A 102 17.87 9.60 -14.28
N PRO A 103 18.21 10.70 -14.99
CA PRO A 103 18.10 12.06 -14.44
C PRO A 103 16.65 12.58 -14.37
N VAL A 104 15.71 11.89 -15.02
CA VAL A 104 14.30 12.27 -15.07
C VAL A 104 13.51 11.35 -14.16
N ALA A 105 12.66 11.94 -13.32
CA ALA A 105 11.79 11.20 -12.43
C ALA A 105 10.92 10.20 -13.21
N TRP A 106 10.83 8.97 -12.68
CA TRP A 106 10.04 7.88 -13.22
C TRP A 106 10.41 7.46 -14.64
N SER A 107 11.67 7.69 -15.05
CA SER A 107 12.18 7.39 -16.39
C SER A 107 13.55 6.71 -16.34
N GLY A 108 14.01 6.22 -17.50
CA GLY A 108 15.29 5.53 -17.65
C GLY A 108 15.21 4.03 -17.42
N SER A 109 16.33 3.43 -17.01
CA SER A 109 16.44 1.98 -16.82
C SER A 109 15.70 1.53 -15.56
N THR A 110 14.83 0.53 -15.69
CA THR A 110 14.05 0.00 -14.56
C THR A 110 14.71 -1.20 -13.91
N TYR A 111 14.74 -1.22 -12.58
CA TYR A 111 15.25 -2.33 -11.77
C TYR A 111 14.18 -2.77 -10.77
N CYS A 112 13.91 -4.07 -10.69
CA CYS A 112 12.80 -4.57 -9.89
C CYS A 112 13.26 -5.67 -8.95
N GLY A 113 12.64 -5.74 -7.78
CA GLY A 113 12.93 -6.79 -6.81
C GLY A 113 11.78 -7.00 -5.85
N THR A 114 11.74 -8.20 -5.29
CA THR A 114 10.78 -8.58 -4.28
C THR A 114 11.49 -9.25 -3.12
N VAL A 115 10.95 -9.07 -1.93
CA VAL A 115 11.33 -9.82 -0.75
C VAL A 115 10.07 -10.18 0.04
N TYR A 116 10.04 -11.41 0.52
CA TYR A 116 9.10 -11.79 1.57
C TYR A 116 9.74 -11.49 2.92
N TYR A 117 9.04 -10.76 3.77
CA TYR A 117 9.56 -10.37 5.08
C TYR A 117 8.47 -10.43 6.14
N ASP A 118 8.81 -10.96 7.31
CA ASP A 118 7.91 -11.03 8.46
C ASP A 118 8.34 -9.99 9.50
N ILE A 119 7.57 -8.91 9.59
CA ILE A 119 7.87 -7.77 10.47
C ILE A 119 7.49 -8.14 11.89
N ALA A 120 8.48 -8.53 12.69
CA ALA A 120 8.31 -8.93 14.08
C ALA A 120 8.65 -7.80 15.08
N LYS A 121 9.53 -6.87 14.69
CA LYS A 121 10.03 -5.78 15.54
C LYS A 121 9.66 -4.41 14.96
N ASP A 122 9.74 -3.41 15.81
CA ASP A 122 9.32 -2.05 15.45
C ASP A 122 10.30 -1.40 14.45
N THR A 123 11.58 -1.77 14.45
CA THR A 123 12.56 -1.26 13.46
C THR A 123 13.41 -2.39 12.90
N GLU A 124 13.32 -2.60 11.59
CA GLU A 124 14.11 -3.59 10.86
C GLU A 124 14.63 -3.00 9.53
N THR A 125 15.81 -3.44 9.10
CA THR A 125 16.39 -3.09 7.80
C THR A 125 16.20 -4.26 6.85
N ILE A 126 15.55 -4.00 5.72
CA ILE A 126 15.22 -5.00 4.71
C ILE A 126 16.07 -4.72 3.47
N ASN A 127 16.85 -5.73 3.07
CA ASN A 127 17.66 -5.65 1.86
C ASN A 127 16.91 -6.30 0.70
N ILE A 128 16.72 -5.55 -0.39
CA ILE A 128 16.06 -6.03 -1.60
C ILE A 128 17.08 -5.99 -2.74
N THR A 129 17.27 -7.12 -3.41
CA THR A 129 18.11 -7.18 -4.62
C THR A 129 17.26 -6.82 -5.83
N LEU A 130 17.69 -5.79 -6.57
CA LEU A 130 17.00 -5.31 -7.76
C LEU A 130 17.72 -5.79 -9.01
N THR A 131 16.98 -6.30 -9.98
CA THR A 131 17.52 -6.71 -11.28
C THR A 131 16.60 -6.26 -12.42
N PRO A 132 17.13 -5.96 -13.62
CA PRO A 132 16.27 -5.66 -14.77
C PRO A 132 15.40 -6.85 -15.19
N ALA A 133 15.93 -8.08 -15.03
CA ALA A 133 15.22 -9.30 -15.42
C ALA A 133 13.90 -9.50 -14.66
N ASN A 134 13.87 -9.10 -13.38
CA ASN A 134 12.66 -9.19 -12.58
C ASN A 134 11.54 -8.29 -13.10
N CYS A 135 11.84 -7.17 -13.78
CA CYS A 135 10.83 -6.22 -14.24
C CYS A 135 9.87 -6.78 -15.31
N ALA A 136 10.16 -7.94 -15.89
CA ALA A 136 9.26 -8.62 -16.81
C ALA A 136 8.01 -9.22 -16.14
N LEU A 137 7.97 -9.34 -14.81
CA LEU A 137 6.79 -9.87 -14.12
C LEU A 137 5.62 -8.88 -14.18
N ALA A 138 4.40 -9.41 -14.34
CA ALA A 138 3.17 -8.62 -14.51
C ALA A 138 2.94 -7.58 -13.40
N ILE A 139 3.28 -7.91 -12.15
CA ILE A 139 3.16 -6.99 -11.01
C ILE A 139 4.03 -5.74 -11.15
N TYR A 140 5.23 -5.86 -11.74
CA TYR A 140 6.08 -4.70 -11.94
C TYR A 140 5.64 -3.90 -13.15
N GLN A 141 5.10 -4.54 -14.18
CA GLN A 141 4.52 -3.83 -15.32
C GLN A 141 3.41 -2.89 -14.86
N SER A 142 2.46 -3.34 -14.02
CA SER A 142 1.43 -2.46 -13.46
C SER A 142 2.03 -1.35 -12.59
N MET A 143 3.02 -1.66 -11.75
CA MET A 143 3.70 -0.66 -10.93
C MET A 143 4.40 0.41 -11.76
N ILE A 144 5.08 0.02 -12.84
CA ILE A 144 5.77 0.92 -13.78
C ILE A 144 4.75 1.78 -14.51
N TYR A 145 3.69 1.21 -15.09
CA TYR A 145 2.66 1.98 -15.79
C TYR A 145 2.00 3.03 -14.89
N GLU A 146 1.69 2.70 -13.64
CA GLU A 146 1.14 3.65 -12.66
C GLU A 146 2.16 4.69 -12.16
N GLY A 147 3.45 4.43 -12.35
CA GLY A 147 4.54 5.38 -12.06
C GLY A 147 4.71 6.38 -13.21
N VAL A 148 4.85 5.87 -14.43
CA VAL A 148 5.10 6.64 -15.65
C VAL A 148 3.85 7.41 -16.11
N GLY A 149 2.69 6.78 -16.06
CA GLY A 149 1.44 7.30 -16.63
C GLY A 149 0.88 8.55 -15.94
N ARG A 150 1.41 8.95 -14.78
CA ARG A 150 1.03 10.22 -14.12
C ARG A 150 1.97 11.38 -14.43
N PHE A 151 3.15 11.11 -15.00
CA PHE A 151 4.11 12.17 -15.32
C PHE A 151 3.74 12.89 -16.63
N ASP A 152 3.19 12.16 -17.60
CA ASP A 152 2.79 12.71 -18.90
C ASP A 152 1.63 13.72 -18.77
N GLU A 153 0.62 13.44 -17.94
CA GLU A 153 -0.53 14.35 -17.78
C GLU A 153 -0.18 15.61 -16.97
N ALA A 154 0.61 15.51 -15.90
CA ALA A 154 0.85 16.66 -15.02
C ALA A 154 1.96 17.61 -15.50
N HIS A 155 2.90 17.14 -16.33
CA HIS A 155 4.02 17.96 -16.80
C HIS A 155 3.71 18.67 -18.13
N PHE A 156 2.97 18.02 -19.03
CA PHE A 156 2.56 18.64 -20.30
C PHE A 156 1.65 19.86 -20.07
N ASP A 157 0.82 19.83 -19.02
CA ASP A 157 -0.08 20.93 -18.66
C ASP A 157 0.65 22.17 -18.08
N GLN A 158 1.91 22.03 -17.63
CA GLN A 158 2.67 23.14 -17.03
C GLN A 158 3.59 23.88 -18.01
N GLU A 159 4.08 23.22 -19.06
CA GLU A 159 5.00 23.86 -20.03
C GLU A 159 4.28 24.45 -21.26
N VAL A 160 3.07 23.97 -21.61
CA VAL A 160 2.42 24.36 -22.87
C VAL A 160 1.52 25.61 -22.75
N PHE A 161 1.15 26.03 -21.54
CA PHE A 161 0.23 27.16 -21.32
C PHE A 161 0.73 28.21 -20.31
N ALA A 162 2.03 28.46 -20.24
CA ALA A 162 2.50 29.74 -19.70
C ALA A 162 2.32 30.84 -20.77
N PRO A 163 1.55 31.91 -20.52
CA PRO A 163 1.39 33.04 -21.44
C PRO A 163 2.67 33.88 -21.61
#